data_AF-A0A9P1EBC7-F1
#
_entry.id   AF-A0A9P1EBC7-F1
#
_cell.length_a   1.000
_cell.length_b   1.000
_cell.length_c   1.000
_cell.angle_alpha   90.00
_cell.angle_beta   90.00
_cell.angle_gamma   90.00
#
_symmetry.space_group_name_H-M   'P 1'
#
loop_
_entity.id
_entity.type
_entity.pdbx_description
1 polymer ?
#
loop_
_entity_poly.entity_id
_entity_poly.type
_entity_poly.pdbx_seq_one_letter_code
_entity_poly.pdbx_strand_id
1 'polypeptide(L)'
;MFFYLAFAASGALGGFIATTRLIAALANSSRAAELPEILQGLAIDIGAASLFAFLYYRENRSKNAQLLKLSREESLSNLKLRVNETKILPVSDFRGIARLVILAGSSSFISECFKLSEPFTDSLVERGVLVVPFASDANLPNFEFDENEQMKEKNARRKRLWQLSPVYVTNWTKWIDEQKNLANISPESPVYLSLRMDGRVHGSGVGYPPWNSFVLQLPPVKGMWSGLLDGMDGRVL
;
A
#
# COMPACT_ATOMS: atom_id res chain seq x y z
N MET A 1 4.09 5.37 -24.75
CA MET A 1 5.46 5.90 -24.55
C MET A 1 6.27 6.06 -25.84
N PHE A 2 6.61 5.00 -26.60
CA PHE A 2 7.42 5.16 -27.83
C PHE A 2 6.82 6.17 -28.82
N PHE A 3 5.51 6.08 -29.10
CA PHE A 3 4.84 7.00 -30.03
C PHE A 3 4.90 8.47 -29.60
N TYR A 4 4.68 8.79 -28.32
CA TYR A 4 4.73 10.18 -27.85
C TYR A 4 6.13 10.77 -27.97
N LEU A 5 7.16 9.98 -27.64
CA LEU A 5 8.55 10.40 -27.79
C LEU A 5 8.93 10.56 -29.27
N ALA A 6 8.50 9.63 -30.13
CA ALA A 6 8.76 9.70 -31.57
C ALA A 6 8.10 10.94 -32.21
N PHE A 7 6.84 11.23 -31.88
CA PHE A 7 6.16 12.40 -32.43
C PHE A 7 6.65 13.73 -31.82
N ALA A 8 6.98 13.75 -30.53
CA ALA A 8 7.61 14.92 -29.92
C ALA A 8 8.99 15.21 -30.55
N ALA A 9 9.80 14.16 -30.77
CA ALA A 9 11.09 14.28 -31.46
C ALA A 9 10.92 14.72 -32.91
N SER A 10 9.92 14.20 -33.62
CA SER A 10 9.59 14.62 -35.00
C SER A 10 9.20 16.09 -35.06
N GLY A 11 8.29 16.54 -34.18
CA GLY A 11 7.90 17.95 -34.10
C GLY A 11 9.06 18.86 -33.69
N ALA A 12 9.94 18.40 -32.80
CA ALA A 12 11.15 19.16 -32.42
C ALA A 12 12.13 19.29 -33.61
N LEU A 13 12.35 18.22 -34.37
CA LEU A 13 13.17 18.22 -35.58
C LEU A 13 12.58 19.12 -36.67
N GLY A 14 11.28 19.02 -36.93
CA GLY A 14 10.56 19.89 -37.86
C GLY A 14 10.68 21.36 -37.45
N GLY A 15 10.43 21.65 -36.17
CA GLY A 15 10.55 22.99 -35.60
C GLY A 15 11.96 23.55 -35.68
N PHE A 16 13.00 22.74 -35.48
CA PHE A 16 14.40 23.15 -35.67
C PHE A 16 14.69 23.54 -37.13
N ILE A 17 14.23 22.73 -38.09
CA ILE A 17 14.38 23.01 -39.52
C ILE A 17 13.61 24.28 -39.91
N ALA A 18 12.36 24.42 -39.44
CA ALA A 18 11.54 25.60 -39.72
C ALA A 18 12.15 26.86 -39.10
N THR A 19 12.73 26.77 -37.90
CA THR A 19 13.41 27.89 -37.24
C THR A 19 14.65 28.33 -38.01
N THR A 20 15.48 27.40 -38.49
CA THR A 20 16.66 27.76 -39.30
C THR A 20 16.26 28.40 -40.64
N ARG A 21 15.19 27.90 -41.28
CA ARG A 21 14.61 28.52 -42.48
C ARG A 21 14.04 29.90 -42.21
N LEU A 22 13.37 30.09 -41.07
CA LEU A 22 12.81 31.38 -40.66
C LEU A 22 13.90 32.44 -40.48
N ILE A 23 15.01 32.10 -39.80
CA ILE A 23 16.16 33.00 -39.63
C ILE A 23 16.73 33.40 -41.00
N ALA A 24 16.89 32.43 -41.92
CA ALA A 24 17.40 32.70 -43.26
C ALA A 24 16.45 33.56 -44.12
N ALA A 25 15.13 33.42 -43.95
CA ALA A 25 14.14 34.24 -44.63
C ALA A 25 14.07 35.67 -44.08
N LEU A 26 14.22 35.85 -42.77
CA LEU A 26 14.27 37.17 -42.13
C LEU A 26 15.53 37.95 -42.49
N ALA A 27 16.66 37.27 -42.70
CA ALA A 27 17.92 37.88 -43.09
C ALA A 27 17.99 38.27 -44.59
N ASN A 28 17.02 37.85 -45.41
CA ASN A 28 17.04 38.08 -46.85
C ASN A 28 15.66 38.50 -47.40
N SER A 29 15.54 39.77 -47.79
CA SER A 29 14.29 40.38 -48.27
C SER A 29 13.68 39.69 -49.51
N SER A 30 14.50 39.01 -50.32
CA SER A 30 14.03 38.24 -51.48
C SER A 30 13.20 37.00 -51.14
N ARG A 31 13.25 36.53 -49.88
CA ARG A 31 12.54 35.34 -49.38
C ARG A 31 11.29 35.67 -48.56
N ALA A 32 10.87 36.94 -48.52
CA ALA A 32 9.75 37.38 -47.69
C ALA A 32 8.41 36.70 -48.02
N ALA A 33 8.20 36.26 -49.27
CA ALA A 33 6.99 35.56 -49.69
C ALA A 33 6.84 34.15 -49.05
N GLU A 34 7.93 33.54 -48.60
CA GLU A 34 7.93 32.20 -47.98
C GLU A 34 7.59 32.23 -46.47
N LEU A 35 7.59 33.42 -45.85
CA LEU A 35 7.41 33.60 -44.41
C LEU A 35 6.10 32.99 -43.87
N PRO A 36 4.93 33.17 -44.49
CA PRO A 36 3.67 32.63 -43.97
C PRO A 36 3.68 31.09 -43.90
N GLU A 37 4.23 30.44 -44.92
CA GLU A 37 4.31 28.97 -44.99
C GLU A 37 5.29 28.41 -43.96
N ILE A 38 6.46 29.03 -43.80
CA ILE A 38 7.45 28.66 -42.78
C ILE A 38 6.86 28.82 -41.37
N LEU A 39 6.12 29.92 -41.13
CA LEU A 39 5.51 30.19 -39.83
C LEU A 39 4.38 29.20 -39.50
N GLN A 40 3.57 28.82 -40.50
CA GLN A 40 2.54 27.81 -40.34
C GLN A 40 3.15 26.44 -40.00
N GLY A 41 4.20 26.02 -40.71
CA GLY A 41 4.93 24.78 -40.41
C GLY A 41 5.51 24.77 -39.00
N LEU A 42 6.18 25.86 -38.60
CA LEU A 42 6.73 26.03 -37.26
C LEU A 42 5.64 25.95 -36.17
N ALA A 43 4.48 26.57 -36.41
CA ALA A 43 3.36 26.53 -35.47
C ALA A 43 2.80 25.10 -35.30
N ILE A 44 2.69 24.34 -36.40
CA ILE A 44 2.26 22.94 -36.36
C ILE A 44 3.27 22.10 -35.57
N ASP A 45 4.56 22.25 -35.86
CA ASP A 45 5.63 21.50 -35.20
C ASP A 45 5.72 21.77 -33.69
N ILE A 46 5.64 23.04 -33.29
CA ILE A 46 5.58 23.44 -31.88
C ILE A 46 4.31 22.88 -31.22
N GLY A 47 3.16 22.98 -31.88
CA GLY A 47 1.90 22.45 -31.38
C GLY A 47 1.95 20.93 -31.16
N ALA A 48 2.46 20.20 -32.15
CA ALA A 48 2.64 18.75 -32.07
C ALA A 48 3.61 18.37 -30.95
N ALA A 49 4.80 18.97 -30.91
CA ALA A 49 5.79 18.70 -29.87
C ALA A 49 5.24 18.98 -28.46
N SER A 50 4.52 20.09 -28.30
CA SER A 50 3.91 20.49 -27.02
C SER A 50 2.82 19.51 -26.58
N LEU A 51 1.92 19.13 -27.49
CA LEU A 51 0.85 18.18 -27.21
C LEU A 51 1.41 16.81 -26.80
N PHE A 52 2.36 16.28 -27.57
CA PHE A 52 2.93 14.96 -27.28
C PHE A 52 3.82 14.97 -26.03
N ALA A 53 4.55 16.06 -25.76
CA ALA A 53 5.26 16.23 -24.49
C ALA A 53 4.30 16.26 -23.30
N PHE A 54 3.19 16.98 -23.41
CA PHE A 54 2.15 17.03 -22.37
C PHE A 54 1.52 15.65 -22.13
N LEU A 55 1.15 14.93 -23.20
CA LEU A 55 0.59 13.58 -23.08
C LEU A 55 1.59 12.59 -22.47
N TYR A 56 2.86 12.67 -22.84
CA TYR A 56 3.94 11.88 -22.25
C TYR A 56 4.08 12.16 -20.75
N TYR A 57 4.14 13.44 -20.36
CA TYR A 57 4.23 13.83 -18.96
C TYR A 57 3.06 13.30 -18.13
N ARG A 58 1.83 13.42 -18.65
CA ARG A 58 0.61 12.94 -18.00
C ARG A 58 0.61 11.40 -17.85
N GLU A 59 0.96 10.68 -18.91
CA GLU A 59 1.04 9.21 -18.89
C GLU A 59 2.12 8.74 -17.89
N ASN A 60 3.30 9.37 -17.91
CA ASN A 60 4.41 9.02 -17.04
C ASN A 60 4.05 9.23 -15.55
N ARG A 61 3.37 10.33 -15.22
CA ARG A 61 2.88 10.59 -13.87
C ARG A 61 1.91 9.51 -13.40
N SER A 62 0.99 9.07 -14.26
CA SER A 62 0.04 8.00 -13.93
C SER A 62 0.73 6.65 -13.73
N LYS A 63 1.67 6.29 -14.61
CA LYS A 63 2.47 5.06 -14.51
C LYS A 63 3.31 5.04 -13.23
N ASN A 64 4.01 6.12 -12.93
CA ASN A 64 4.82 6.23 -11.72
C ASN A 64 3.96 6.07 -10.46
N ALA A 65 2.77 6.68 -10.43
CA ALA A 65 1.84 6.51 -9.30
C ALA A 65 1.39 5.05 -9.14
N GLN A 66 1.14 4.33 -10.24
CA GLN A 66 0.78 2.90 -10.21
C GLN A 66 1.95 2.02 -9.76
N LEU A 67 3.16 2.26 -10.28
CA LEU A 67 4.37 1.54 -9.89
C LEU A 67 4.68 1.72 -8.41
N LEU A 68 4.57 2.95 -7.90
CA LEU A 68 4.75 3.23 -6.46
C LEU A 68 3.71 2.49 -5.62
N LYS A 69 2.46 2.41 -6.07
CA LYS A 69 1.42 1.64 -5.38
C LYS A 69 1.72 0.15 -5.36
N LEU A 70 2.10 -0.42 -6.51
CA LEU A 70 2.43 -1.84 -6.64
C LEU A 70 3.65 -2.19 -5.79
N SER A 71 4.71 -1.38 -5.86
CA SER A 71 5.92 -1.55 -5.05
C SER A 71 5.62 -1.55 -3.55
N ARG A 72 4.70 -0.69 -3.07
CA ARG A 72 4.23 -0.71 -1.67
C ARG A 72 3.47 -1.99 -1.31
N GLU A 73 2.57 -2.44 -2.18
CA GLU A 73 1.80 -3.67 -1.95
C GLU A 73 2.71 -4.91 -1.99
N GLU A 74 3.72 -4.91 -2.86
CA GLU A 74 4.71 -5.97 -2.98
C GLU A 74 5.66 -6.00 -1.77
N SER A 75 6.18 -4.84 -1.34
CA SER A 75 7.06 -4.75 -0.19
C SER A 75 6.38 -5.19 1.10
N LEU A 76 5.11 -4.81 1.30
CA LEU A 76 4.28 -5.31 2.39
C LEU A 76 4.10 -6.82 2.31
N SER A 77 3.81 -7.34 1.12
CA SER A 77 3.52 -8.76 0.92
C SER A 77 4.71 -9.68 1.27
N ASN A 78 5.93 -9.15 1.14
CA ASN A 78 7.16 -9.88 1.42
C ASN A 78 7.56 -9.84 2.92
N LEU A 79 6.94 -8.98 3.73
CA LEU A 79 7.20 -8.93 5.18
C LEU A 79 6.82 -10.26 5.83
N LYS A 80 7.61 -10.67 6.81
CA LYS A 80 7.49 -11.99 7.44
C LYS A 80 6.76 -11.89 8.77
N LEU A 81 5.89 -12.87 9.00
CA LEU A 81 5.08 -13.05 10.19
C LEU A 81 5.32 -14.45 10.73
N ARG A 82 5.46 -14.54 12.04
CA ARG A 82 5.43 -15.78 12.79
C ARG A 82 3.99 -16.09 13.15
N VAL A 83 3.55 -17.31 12.85
CA VAL A 83 2.21 -17.82 13.19
C VAL A 83 2.25 -18.68 14.46
N ASN A 84 3.31 -19.47 14.59
CA ASN A 84 3.60 -20.33 15.74
C ASN A 84 5.13 -20.41 15.92
N GLU A 85 5.62 -21.22 16.86
CA GLU A 85 7.06 -21.29 17.17
C GLU A 85 7.95 -21.66 15.96
N THR A 86 7.44 -22.45 15.02
CA THR A 86 8.23 -23.04 13.92
C THR A 86 7.94 -22.45 12.55
N LYS A 87 6.76 -21.85 12.34
CA LYS A 87 6.24 -21.44 11.05
C LYS A 87 6.30 -19.92 10.88
N ILE A 88 7.11 -19.51 9.91
CA ILE A 88 7.25 -18.12 9.47
C ILE A 88 6.73 -18.05 8.03
N LEU A 89 5.76 -17.17 7.80
CA LEU A 89 5.13 -16.96 6.50
C LEU A 89 5.21 -15.49 6.09
N PRO A 90 5.36 -15.18 4.79
CA PRO A 90 5.14 -13.84 4.29
C PRO A 90 3.68 -13.40 4.45
N VAL A 91 3.45 -12.09 4.51
CA VAL A 91 2.11 -11.48 4.51
C VAL A 91 1.28 -11.94 3.30
N SER A 92 1.93 -12.20 2.15
CA SER A 92 1.27 -12.72 0.94
C SER A 92 0.51 -14.02 1.16
N ASP A 93 0.97 -14.88 2.07
CA ASP A 93 0.39 -16.22 2.27
C ASP A 93 -0.94 -16.18 3.03
N PHE A 94 -1.26 -15.04 3.65
CA PHE A 94 -2.56 -14.81 4.28
C PHE A 94 -3.63 -14.37 3.27
N ARG A 95 -3.27 -14.11 2.01
CA ARG A 95 -4.22 -13.73 0.96
C ARG A 95 -5.19 -14.88 0.69
N GLY A 96 -6.48 -14.58 0.67
CA GLY A 96 -7.56 -15.56 0.56
C GLY A 96 -7.87 -16.28 1.87
N ILE A 97 -7.09 -16.08 2.93
CA ILE A 97 -7.20 -16.81 4.21
C ILE A 97 -7.64 -15.88 5.34
N ALA A 98 -6.99 -14.72 5.49
CA ALA A 98 -7.24 -13.78 6.57
C ALA A 98 -7.09 -12.31 6.14
N ARG A 99 -7.79 -11.43 6.84
CA ARG A 99 -7.67 -9.97 6.78
C ARG A 99 -6.76 -9.53 7.90
N LEU A 100 -5.58 -9.01 7.57
CA LEU A 100 -4.63 -8.56 8.59
C LEU A 100 -4.96 -7.14 9.06
N VAL A 101 -4.95 -6.92 10.36
CA VAL A 101 -4.97 -5.60 11.00
C VAL A 101 -3.61 -5.40 11.67
N ILE A 102 -2.77 -4.60 11.05
CA ILE A 102 -1.43 -4.28 11.52
C ILE A 102 -1.51 -3.06 12.44
N LEU A 103 -0.95 -3.18 13.63
CA LEU A 103 -0.86 -2.14 14.64
C LEU A 103 0.61 -1.78 14.82
N ALA A 104 0.97 -0.51 14.69
CA ALA A 104 2.34 -0.04 14.87
C ALA A 104 2.38 1.14 15.84
N GLY A 105 3.05 0.96 16.97
CA GLY A 105 3.17 1.98 18.03
C GLY A 105 3.86 1.43 19.27
N SER A 106 3.78 2.15 20.39
CA SER A 106 4.34 1.67 21.66
C SER A 106 3.63 0.40 22.15
N SER A 107 4.32 -0.38 22.98
CA SER A 107 3.75 -1.52 23.70
C SER A 107 2.47 -1.16 24.47
N SER A 108 2.42 0.02 25.10
CA SER A 108 1.24 0.53 25.80
C SER A 108 0.04 0.73 24.87
N PHE A 109 0.26 1.30 23.69
CA PHE A 109 -0.76 1.49 22.67
C PHE A 109 -1.32 0.15 22.17
N ILE A 110 -0.46 -0.83 21.95
CA ILE A 110 -0.86 -2.18 21.51
C ILE A 110 -1.67 -2.89 22.59
N SER A 111 -1.25 -2.82 23.85
CA SER A 111 -1.99 -3.38 24.98
C SER A 111 -3.37 -2.75 25.15
N GLU A 112 -3.51 -1.46 24.87
CA GLU A 112 -4.81 -0.79 24.87
C GLU A 112 -5.68 -1.22 23.68
N CYS A 113 -5.11 -1.36 22.48
CA CYS A 113 -5.81 -1.94 21.33
C CYS A 113 -6.34 -3.34 21.65
N PHE A 114 -5.56 -4.15 22.37
CA PHE A 114 -5.95 -5.48 22.83
C PHE A 114 -7.15 -5.46 23.76
N LYS A 115 -7.20 -4.51 24.72
CA LYS A 115 -8.36 -4.29 25.60
C LYS A 115 -9.58 -3.82 24.81
N LEU A 116 -9.43 -2.81 23.95
CA LEU A 116 -10.53 -2.26 23.15
C LEU A 116 -11.12 -3.26 22.14
N SER A 117 -10.35 -4.25 21.70
CA SER A 117 -10.83 -5.30 20.79
C SER A 117 -11.72 -6.33 21.48
N GLU A 118 -11.71 -6.43 22.81
CA GLU A 118 -12.36 -7.50 23.56
C GLU A 118 -13.84 -7.71 23.22
N PRO A 119 -14.70 -6.67 23.17
CA PRO A 119 -16.12 -6.83 22.87
C PRO A 119 -16.40 -7.34 21.45
N PHE A 120 -15.43 -7.20 20.54
CA PHE A 120 -15.58 -7.51 19.12
C PHE A 120 -14.91 -8.81 18.71
N THR A 121 -14.26 -9.52 19.65
CA THR A 121 -13.40 -10.69 19.38
C THR A 121 -14.10 -11.71 18.46
N ASP A 122 -15.28 -12.19 18.84
CA ASP A 122 -15.96 -13.25 18.11
C ASP A 122 -16.35 -12.79 16.71
N SER A 123 -16.92 -11.59 16.62
CA SER A 123 -17.30 -10.98 15.34
C SER A 123 -16.12 -10.75 14.40
N LEU A 124 -14.95 -10.37 14.93
CA LEU A 124 -13.72 -10.18 14.17
C LEU A 124 -13.16 -11.52 13.68
N VAL A 125 -13.15 -12.54 14.54
CA VAL A 125 -12.70 -13.90 14.19
C VAL A 125 -13.60 -14.51 13.12
N GLU A 126 -14.91 -14.37 13.22
CA GLU A 126 -15.86 -14.82 12.18
C GLU A 126 -15.62 -14.13 10.82
N ARG A 127 -15.04 -12.93 10.83
CA ARG A 127 -14.75 -12.10 9.66
C ARG A 127 -13.34 -12.23 9.14
N GLY A 128 -12.59 -13.26 9.53
CA GLY A 128 -11.28 -13.45 8.91
C GLY A 128 -10.18 -12.61 9.54
N VAL A 129 -10.44 -11.84 10.59
CA VAL A 129 -9.49 -10.83 11.06
C VAL A 129 -8.40 -11.47 11.91
N LEU A 130 -7.15 -11.11 11.64
CA LEU A 130 -5.99 -11.39 12.49
C LEU A 130 -5.23 -10.11 12.75
N VAL A 131 -4.75 -9.93 13.97
CA VAL A 131 -4.02 -8.74 14.40
C VAL A 131 -2.52 -9.01 14.35
N VAL A 132 -1.77 -8.05 13.80
CA VAL A 132 -0.30 -8.05 13.76
C VAL A 132 0.19 -6.91 14.65
N PRO A 133 0.58 -7.18 15.91
CA PRO A 133 1.14 -6.19 16.81
C PRO A 133 2.62 -5.94 16.51
N PHE A 134 2.98 -4.70 16.16
CA PHE A 134 4.35 -4.24 15.95
C PHE A 134 4.71 -3.15 16.97
N ALA A 135 5.44 -3.52 18.01
CA ALA A 135 5.89 -2.60 19.05
C ALA A 135 7.15 -1.85 18.61
N SER A 136 7.11 -0.51 18.61
CA SER A 136 8.23 0.34 18.21
C SER A 136 9.24 0.61 19.33
N ASP A 137 8.84 0.44 20.59
CA ASP A 137 9.59 0.79 21.80
C ASP A 137 10.47 -0.35 22.33
N ALA A 138 10.75 -1.38 21.52
CA ALA A 138 11.50 -2.60 21.86
C ALA A 138 10.93 -3.44 23.02
N ASN A 139 9.81 -3.01 23.62
CA ASN A 139 9.07 -3.74 24.63
C ASN A 139 8.08 -4.70 23.97
N LEU A 140 7.94 -5.90 24.54
CA LEU A 140 6.93 -6.84 24.11
C LEU A 140 5.58 -6.46 24.76
N PRO A 141 4.48 -6.36 23.99
CA PRO A 141 3.17 -6.15 24.58
C PRO A 141 2.80 -7.36 25.45
N ASN A 142 2.36 -7.09 26.68
CA ASN A 142 1.88 -8.14 27.57
C ASN A 142 0.38 -8.34 27.37
N PHE A 143 0.00 -9.51 26.85
CA PHE A 143 -1.41 -9.87 26.68
C PHE A 143 -1.88 -10.71 27.86
N GLU A 144 -2.61 -10.07 28.78
CA GLU A 144 -3.21 -10.73 29.93
C GLU A 144 -4.55 -11.36 29.53
N PHE A 145 -4.68 -12.67 29.75
CA PHE A 145 -5.90 -13.44 29.54
C PHE A 145 -6.43 -13.90 30.89
N ASP A 146 -7.74 -13.75 31.12
CA ASP A 146 -8.38 -14.16 32.37
C ASP A 146 -8.45 -15.70 32.47
N GLU A 147 -7.81 -16.33 33.45
CA GLU A 147 -7.73 -17.79 33.56
C GLU A 147 -9.04 -18.48 34.01
N ASN A 148 -10.12 -17.73 34.19
CA ASN A 148 -11.44 -18.29 34.54
C ASN A 148 -11.94 -19.32 33.50
N GLU A 149 -12.38 -20.50 33.96
CA GLU A 149 -12.90 -21.58 33.09
C GLU A 149 -14.09 -21.13 32.22
N GLN A 150 -14.92 -20.20 32.72
CA GLN A 150 -16.02 -19.60 31.94
C GLN A 150 -15.53 -18.75 30.75
N MET A 151 -14.31 -18.22 30.83
CA MET A 151 -13.70 -17.36 29.80
C MET A 151 -12.79 -18.14 28.84
N LYS A 152 -12.65 -19.46 29.02
CA LYS A 152 -11.73 -20.30 28.26
C LYS A 152 -11.96 -20.24 26.75
N GLU A 153 -13.21 -20.34 26.31
CA GLU A 153 -13.54 -20.25 24.87
C GLU A 153 -13.27 -18.85 24.31
N LYS A 154 -13.70 -17.81 25.03
CA LYS A 154 -13.43 -16.41 24.67
C LYS A 154 -11.94 -16.14 24.56
N ASN A 155 -11.14 -16.63 25.49
CA ASN A 155 -9.69 -16.51 25.46
C ASN A 155 -9.05 -17.28 24.31
N ALA A 156 -9.55 -18.46 23.96
CA ALA A 156 -9.07 -19.18 22.78
C ALA A 156 -9.28 -18.35 21.50
N ARG A 157 -10.46 -17.70 21.37
CA ARG A 157 -10.75 -16.77 20.26
C ARG A 157 -9.86 -15.53 20.29
N ARG A 158 -9.62 -14.94 21.46
CA ARG A 158 -8.71 -13.77 21.62
C ARG A 158 -7.27 -14.13 21.27
N LYS A 159 -6.77 -15.27 21.76
CA LYS A 159 -5.43 -15.79 21.42
C LYS A 159 -5.30 -15.99 19.92
N ARG A 160 -6.31 -16.58 19.28
CA ARG A 160 -6.35 -16.74 17.82
C ARG A 160 -6.31 -15.41 17.07
N LEU A 161 -7.08 -14.41 17.51
CA LEU A 161 -7.09 -13.07 16.92
C LEU A 161 -5.71 -12.40 16.99
N TRP A 162 -4.98 -12.59 18.09
CA TRP A 162 -3.72 -11.90 18.40
C TRP A 162 -2.47 -12.79 18.29
N GLN A 163 -2.54 -13.91 17.55
CA GLN A 163 -1.47 -14.91 17.49
C GLN A 163 -0.27 -14.52 16.62
N LEU A 164 -0.42 -13.54 15.71
CA LEU A 164 0.63 -13.22 14.76
C LEU A 164 1.70 -12.35 15.41
N SER A 165 2.95 -12.52 14.97
CA SER A 165 4.06 -11.67 15.41
C SER A 165 4.97 -11.29 14.25
N PRO A 166 5.31 -10.01 14.06
CA PRO A 166 6.32 -9.56 13.10
C PRO A 166 7.66 -10.28 13.27
N VAL A 167 8.27 -10.67 12.16
CA VAL A 167 9.64 -11.23 12.11
C VAL A 167 10.52 -10.29 11.29
N TYR A 168 11.80 -10.19 11.66
CA TYR A 168 12.75 -9.23 11.11
C TYR A 168 12.27 -7.79 11.38
N VAL A 169 12.34 -7.40 12.66
CA VAL A 169 11.88 -6.08 13.15
C VAL A 169 12.40 -4.94 12.29
N THR A 170 13.65 -4.99 11.84
CA THR A 170 14.27 -3.99 10.96
C THR A 170 13.51 -3.78 9.64
N ASN A 171 13.03 -4.85 9.00
CA ASN A 171 12.27 -4.77 7.77
C ASN A 171 10.90 -4.14 8.01
N TRP A 172 10.26 -4.49 9.13
CA TRP A 172 8.99 -3.89 9.55
C TRP A 172 9.14 -2.42 9.89
N THR A 173 10.15 -2.04 10.68
CA THR A 173 10.47 -0.64 11.01
C THR A 173 10.64 0.17 9.74
N LYS A 174 11.53 -0.28 8.84
CA LYS A 174 11.78 0.40 7.56
C LYS A 174 10.50 0.59 6.75
N TRP A 175 9.69 -0.47 6.62
CA TRP A 175 8.47 -0.41 5.85
C TRP A 175 7.44 0.56 6.45
N ILE A 176 7.23 0.49 7.78
CA ILE A 176 6.29 1.37 8.50
C ILE A 176 6.75 2.83 8.41
N ASP A 177 8.04 3.11 8.60
CA ASP A 177 8.60 4.46 8.55
C ASP A 177 8.46 5.06 7.14
N GLU A 178 8.72 4.26 6.10
CA GLU A 178 8.46 4.65 4.71
C GLU A 178 6.97 4.99 4.49
N GLN A 179 6.05 4.20 5.05
CA GLN A 179 4.61 4.50 4.93
C GLN A 179 4.21 5.77 5.67
N LYS A 180 4.71 5.97 6.90
CA LYS A 180 4.44 7.18 7.70
C LYS A 180 4.96 8.43 6.99
N ASN A 181 6.19 8.38 6.48
CA ASN A 181 6.79 9.47 5.73
C ASN A 181 5.98 9.84 4.48
N LEU A 182 5.57 8.84 3.67
CA LEU A 182 4.74 9.07 2.50
C LEU A 182 3.37 9.68 2.82
N ALA A 183 2.84 9.39 4.01
CA ALA A 183 1.56 9.94 4.49
C ALA A 183 1.72 11.28 5.25
N ASN A 184 2.94 11.80 5.40
CA ASN A 184 3.28 12.95 6.24
C ASN A 184 2.83 12.80 7.70
N ILE A 185 2.95 11.58 8.23
CA ILE A 185 2.64 11.24 9.63
C ILE A 185 3.93 11.26 10.45
N SER A 186 3.85 11.75 11.69
CA SER A 186 5.00 11.75 12.60
C SER A 186 5.50 10.31 12.87
N PRO A 187 6.82 10.07 12.90
CA PRO A 187 7.39 8.75 13.19
C PRO A 187 6.88 8.14 14.49
N GLU A 188 6.65 8.98 15.51
CA GLU A 188 6.19 8.57 16.84
C GLU A 188 4.69 8.31 16.92
N SER A 189 3.91 8.73 15.92
CA SER A 189 2.46 8.54 15.94
C SER A 189 2.11 7.06 15.82
N PRO A 190 1.28 6.50 16.73
CA PRO A 190 0.77 5.14 16.55
C PRO A 190 -0.17 5.11 15.35
N VAL A 191 -0.11 4.04 14.58
CA VAL A 191 -0.91 3.85 13.37
C VAL A 191 -1.50 2.45 13.30
N TYR A 192 -2.58 2.32 12.56
CA TYR A 192 -3.12 1.02 12.16
C TYR A 192 -3.26 0.94 10.63
N LEU A 193 -3.20 -0.28 10.12
CA LEU A 193 -3.46 -0.63 8.73
C LEU A 193 -4.34 -1.88 8.70
N SER A 194 -5.41 -1.84 7.92
CA SER A 194 -6.28 -2.99 7.67
C SER A 194 -6.12 -3.45 6.23
N LEU A 195 -6.00 -4.75 6.03
CA LEU A 195 -5.90 -5.39 4.73
C LEU A 195 -7.20 -6.11 4.39
N ARG A 196 -7.54 -6.11 3.11
CA ARG A 196 -8.57 -6.96 2.52
C ARG A 196 -8.07 -8.41 2.43
N MET A 197 -8.98 -9.34 2.11
CA MET A 197 -8.62 -10.74 1.89
C MET A 197 -7.63 -10.93 0.74
N ASP A 198 -7.61 -10.05 -0.27
CA ASP A 198 -6.64 -10.11 -1.37
C ASP A 198 -5.27 -9.51 -0.99
N GLY A 199 -5.08 -9.09 0.27
CA GLY A 199 -3.86 -8.50 0.80
C GLY A 199 -3.64 -7.03 0.43
N ARG A 200 -4.61 -6.39 -0.24
CA ARG A 200 -4.57 -4.95 -0.51
C ARG A 200 -5.00 -4.15 0.70
N VAL A 201 -4.52 -2.91 0.80
CA VAL A 201 -4.94 -1.99 1.85
C VAL A 201 -6.44 -1.69 1.74
N HIS A 202 -7.17 -1.96 2.82
CA HIS A 202 -8.58 -1.62 3.00
C HIS A 202 -8.74 -0.22 3.59
N GLY A 203 -7.97 0.09 4.64
CA GLY A 203 -8.00 1.37 5.33
C GLY A 203 -6.83 1.51 6.30
N SER A 204 -6.42 2.74 6.57
CA SER A 204 -5.30 3.10 7.46
C SER A 204 -5.63 4.37 8.23
N GLY A 205 -5.05 4.53 9.42
CA GLY A 205 -5.23 5.75 10.20
C GLY A 205 -4.23 5.88 11.35
N VAL A 206 -4.21 7.06 11.95
CA VAL A 206 -3.46 7.35 13.18
C VAL A 206 -4.32 6.98 14.39
N GLY A 207 -3.70 6.41 15.41
CA GLY A 207 -4.35 5.98 16.65
C GLY A 207 -4.98 4.60 16.54
N TYR A 208 -6.07 4.38 17.29
CA TYR A 208 -6.67 3.06 17.46
C TYR A 208 -7.45 2.61 16.23
N PRO A 209 -7.41 1.30 15.91
CA PRO A 209 -8.27 0.74 14.87
C PRO A 209 -9.75 0.83 15.25
N PRO A 210 -10.64 1.18 14.30
CA PRO A 210 -12.08 1.25 14.55
C PRO A 210 -12.69 -0.15 14.53
N TRP A 211 -12.50 -0.92 15.61
CA TRP A 211 -12.92 -2.32 15.72
C TRP A 211 -14.38 -2.55 15.34
N ASN A 212 -15.29 -1.70 15.82
CA ASN A 212 -16.71 -1.76 15.49
C ASN A 212 -16.97 -1.62 13.98
N SER A 213 -16.28 -0.69 13.32
CA SER A 213 -16.42 -0.48 11.87
C SER A 213 -16.00 -1.71 11.07
N PHE A 214 -14.95 -2.42 11.50
CA PHE A 214 -14.56 -3.68 10.86
C PHE A 214 -15.64 -4.75 10.98
N VAL A 215 -16.31 -4.84 12.12
CA VAL A 215 -17.43 -5.77 12.31
C VAL A 215 -18.62 -5.41 11.41
N LEU A 216 -18.90 -4.12 11.22
CA LEU A 216 -20.03 -3.69 10.39
C LEU A 216 -19.75 -3.82 8.89
N GLN A 217 -18.51 -3.61 8.45
CA GLN A 217 -18.17 -3.51 7.03
C GLN A 217 -17.65 -4.81 6.42
N LEU A 218 -17.01 -5.67 7.21
CA LEU A 218 -16.36 -6.87 6.68
C LEU A 218 -17.36 -8.05 6.63
N PRO A 219 -17.45 -8.78 5.51
CA PRO A 219 -18.32 -9.95 5.42
C PRO A 219 -17.71 -11.14 6.20
N PRO A 220 -18.56 -11.93 6.90
CA PRO A 220 -18.14 -13.17 7.55
C PRO A 220 -17.52 -14.17 6.56
N VAL A 221 -16.61 -15.00 7.05
CA VAL A 221 -15.88 -16.00 6.26
C VAL A 221 -16.26 -17.39 6.76
N LYS A 222 -17.16 -18.07 6.04
CA LYS A 222 -17.57 -19.45 6.37
C LYS A 222 -16.55 -20.44 5.80
N GLY A 223 -16.10 -21.40 6.60
CA GLY A 223 -15.41 -22.61 6.14
C GLY A 223 -13.98 -22.50 5.59
N MET A 224 -13.40 -21.30 5.43
CA MET A 224 -12.06 -21.12 4.81
C MET A 224 -10.85 -21.31 5.74
N TRP A 225 -11.06 -21.78 6.97
CA TRP A 225 -10.01 -21.74 8.00
C TRP A 225 -9.18 -23.02 8.16
N SER A 226 -9.56 -24.14 7.53
CA SER A 226 -9.02 -25.48 7.82
C SER A 226 -7.75 -25.86 7.05
N GLY A 227 -6.84 -24.92 6.77
CA GLY A 227 -5.62 -25.23 6.02
C GLY A 227 -4.34 -24.67 6.62
N LEU A 228 -4.26 -23.33 6.73
CA LEU A 228 -3.05 -22.66 7.20
C LEU A 228 -2.89 -22.70 8.72
N LEU A 229 -4.03 -22.84 9.43
CA LEU A 229 -4.17 -22.83 10.89
C LEU A 229 -4.78 -24.15 11.43
N ASP A 230 -4.94 -25.16 10.57
CA ASP A 230 -5.56 -26.45 10.96
C ASP A 230 -4.57 -27.27 11.80
N GLY A 231 -5.01 -27.74 12.95
CA GLY A 231 -4.14 -28.30 14.01
C GLY A 231 -3.85 -27.34 15.18
N MET A 232 -4.44 -26.15 15.18
CA MET A 232 -4.29 -25.14 16.24
C MET A 232 -5.50 -25.03 17.19
N ASP A 233 -6.54 -25.86 17.00
CA ASP A 233 -7.75 -25.90 17.86
C ASP A 233 -7.64 -26.89 19.04
N GLY A 234 -6.47 -27.54 19.21
CA GLY A 234 -6.22 -28.52 20.25
C GLY A 234 -6.92 -29.87 20.01
N ARG A 235 -7.55 -30.10 18.85
CA ARG A 235 -8.04 -31.42 18.46
C ARG A 235 -6.88 -32.20 17.86
N VAL A 236 -6.22 -32.96 18.73
CA VAL A 236 -5.34 -34.05 18.30
C VAL A 236 -6.23 -35.11 17.63
N LEU A 237 -5.85 -35.57 16.43
CA LEU A 237 -6.34 -36.84 15.90
C LEU A 237 -5.85 -37.99 16.78
#